data_AF-A0A6V7JBB7-F1
#
_entry.id   AF-A0A6V7JBB7-F1
#
_cell.length_a   1.000
_cell.length_b   1.000
_cell.length_c   1.000
_cell.angle_alpha   90.00
_cell.angle_beta   90.00
_cell.angle_gamma   90.00
#
_symmetry.space_group_name_H-M   'P 1'
#
loop_
_entity.id
_entity.type
_entity.pdbx_description
1 polymer ?
#
loop_
_entity_poly.entity_id
_entity_poly.type
_entity_poly.pdbx_seq_one_letter_code
_entity_poly.pdbx_strand_id
1 'polypeptide(L)' 'MVRYGALKGLYDLDKTIGCGGFAKVKLATHVATGERVAVKIMEKSALG' A
#
# COMPACT_ATOMS: atom_id res chain seq x y z
N MET A 1 11.85 -5.69 -8.77
CA MET A 1 10.68 -6.58 -8.69
C MET A 1 9.60 -5.90 -7.86
N VAL A 2 8.49 -5.47 -8.47
CA VAL A 2 7.45 -4.71 -7.77
C VAL A 2 6.63 -5.68 -6.90
N ARG A 3 6.63 -5.47 -5.58
CA ARG A 3 6.01 -6.36 -4.59
C ARG A 3 4.48 -6.47 -4.69
N TYR A 4 3.81 -5.52 -5.34
CA TYR A 4 2.34 -5.43 -5.39
C TYR A 4 1.86 -5.17 -6.82
N GLY A 5 1.56 -6.24 -7.56
CA GLY A 5 1.14 -6.15 -8.97
C GLY A 5 -0.08 -5.25 -9.19
N ALA A 6 -1.08 -5.34 -8.30
CA ALA A 6 -2.30 -4.54 -8.37
C ALA A 6 -2.10 -3.02 -8.20
N LEU A 7 -0.95 -2.58 -7.71
CA LEU A 7 -0.67 -1.16 -7.46
C LEU A 7 0.23 -0.54 -8.54
N LYS A 8 0.86 -1.38 -9.38
CA LYS A 8 1.86 -0.94 -10.35
C LYS A 8 1.25 0.04 -11.36
N GLY A 9 1.83 1.23 -11.47
CA GLY A 9 1.38 2.27 -12.41
C GLY A 9 0.12 3.03 -11.97
N LEU A 10 -0.49 2.64 -10.83
CA LEU A 10 -1.65 3.33 -10.25
C LEU A 10 -1.26 4.11 -9.00
N TYR A 11 -0.36 3.54 -8.19
CA TYR A 11 0.11 4.14 -6.95
C TYR A 11 1.63 4.02 -6.82
N ASP A 12 2.27 5.15 -6.52
CA ASP A 12 3.68 5.20 -6.14
C ASP A 12 3.79 5.04 -4.62
N LEU A 13 4.20 3.85 -4.18
CA LEU A 13 4.35 3.51 -2.77
C LEU A 13 5.60 4.14 -2.16
N ASP A 14 5.44 4.67 -0.95
CA ASP A 14 6.51 5.25 -0.14
C ASP A 14 6.65 4.49 1.20
N LYS A 15 7.18 5.18 2.21
CA LYS A 15 7.42 4.68 3.56
C LYS A 15 6.16 4.12 4.21
N THR A 16 6.38 3.14 5.07
CA THR A 16 5.34 2.64 5.95
C THR A 16 5.02 3.69 7.01
N ILE A 17 3.74 4.01 7.16
CA ILE A 17 3.22 5.00 8.12
C ILE A 17 2.41 4.36 9.24
N GLY A 18 2.15 3.04 9.17
CA GLY A 18 1.50 2.29 10.23
C GLY A 18 1.68 0.79 10.07
N CYS A 19 1.67 0.08 11.19
CA CYS A 19 1.71 -1.39 11.25
C CYS A 19 0.63 -1.86 12.22
N GLY A 20 -0.11 -2.90 11.84
CA GLY A 20 -1.02 -3.63 12.72
C GLY A 20 -0.75 -5.13 12.63
N GLY A 21 -1.47 -5.93 13.42
CA GLY A 21 -1.21 -7.39 13.52
C GLY A 21 -1.25 -8.13 12.17
N PHE A 22 -2.12 -7.70 11.26
CA PHE A 22 -2.36 -8.39 9.98
C PHE A 22 -2.14 -7.49 8.76
N ALA A 23 -1.59 -6.28 8.96
CA ALA A 23 -1.54 -5.28 7.91
C ALA A 23 -0.37 -4.29 8.07
N LYS A 24 0.09 -3.75 6.95
CA LYS A 24 0.96 -2.57 6.88
C LYS A 24 0.25 -1.45 6.13
N VAL A 25 0.39 -0.23 6.60
CA VAL A 25 -0.12 0.98 5.94
C VAL A 25 1.06 1.73 5.36
N LYS A 26 1.03 2.00 4.06
CA LYS A 26 2.04 2.80 3.35
C LYS A 26 1.46 4.13 2.92
N LEU A 27 2.27 5.18 3.01
CA LEU A 27 2.00 6.39 2.25
C LEU A 27 2.17 6.08 0.76
N ALA A 28 1.33 6.64 -0.09
CA ALA A 28 1.47 6.54 -1.53
C ALA A 28 0.94 7.79 -2.23
N THR A 29 1.33 7.97 -3.48
CA THR A 29 0.73 8.98 -4.37
C THR A 29 -0.11 8.27 -5.42
N HIS A 30 -1.37 8.68 -5.58
CA HIS A 30 -2.22 8.21 -6.67
C HIS A 30 -1.76 8.88 -7.97
N VAL A 31 -1.29 8.08 -8.93
CA VAL A 31 -0.62 8.58 -10.14
C VAL A 31 -1.55 9.47 -10.98
N ALA A 32 -2.84 9.12 -11.06
CA ALA A 32 -3.78 9.86 -11.91
C ALA A 32 -4.18 11.24 -11.33
N THR A 33 -4.23 11.40 -10.01
CA THR A 33 -4.68 12.66 -9.37
C THR A 33 -3.56 13.44 -8.68
N GLY A 34 -2.40 12.82 -8.43
CA GLY A 34 -1.33 13.40 -7.62
C GLY A 34 -1.63 13.44 -6.12
N GLU A 35 -2.77 12.93 -5.68
CA GLU A 35 -3.16 12.97 -4.27
C GLU A 35 -2.35 11.99 -3.43
N ARG A 36 -1.99 12.43 -2.22
CA ARG A 36 -1.36 11.58 -1.21
C ARG A 36 -2.43 10.76 -0.49
N VAL A 37 -2.26 9.44 -0.50
CA VAL A 37 -3.21 8.47 0.06
C VAL A 37 -2.50 7.49 0.99
N ALA A 38 -3.27 6.84 1.86
CA ALA A 38 -2.81 5.74 2.69
C ALA A 38 -3.27 4.41 2.08
N VAL A 39 -2.32 3.51 1.76
CA VAL A 39 -2.60 2.18 1.21
C VAL A 39 -2.41 1.14 2.31
N LYS A 40 -3.52 0.53 2.77
CA LYS A 40 -3.50 -0.58 3.73
C LYS A 40 -3.33 -1.91 2.98
N ILE A 41 -2.21 -2.57 3.20
CA ILE A 41 -1.83 -3.85 2.60
C ILE A 41 -1.98 -4.93 3.67
N MET A 42 -2.77 -5.97 3.39
CA MET A 42 -3.10 -7.03 4.34
C MET A 42 -2.66 -8.39 3.80
N GLU A 43 -2.08 -9.22 4.67
CA GLU A 43 -1.73 -10.60 4.34
C GLU A 43 -2.96 -11.48 4.54
N LYS A 44 -3.53 -12.01 3.46
CA LYS A 44 -4.74 -12.83 3.53
C LYS A 44 -4.58 -14.09 4.38
N SER A 45 -3.39 -14.71 4.37
CA SER A 45 -3.09 -15.88 5.20
C SER A 45 -2.99 -15.55 6.69
N ALA A 46 -2.87 -14.28 7.05
CA ALA A 46 -2.83 -13.83 8.44
C ALA A 46 -4.20 -13.33 8.93
N LEU A 47 -5.19 -13.22 8.04
CA LEU A 47 -6.57 -13.04 8.46
C LEU A 47 -7.04 -14.36 9.05
N GLY A 48 -7.43 -14.32 10.33
CA GLY A 48 -7.89 -15.48 11.09
C GLY A 48 -9.11 -16.16 10.51
#